data_AF-A0A8I5KYU1-F1
#
_entry.id   AF-A0A8I5KYU1-F1
#
_cell.length_a   1.000
_cell.length_b   1.000
_cell.length_c   1.000
_cell.angle_alpha   90.00
_cell.angle_beta   90.00
_cell.angle_gamma   90.00
#
_symmetry.space_group_name_H-M   'P 1'
#
loop_
_entity.id
_entity.type
_entity.pdbx_description
1 polymer ?
#
loop_
_entity_poly.entity_id
_entity_poly.type
_entity_poly.pdbx_seq_one_letter_code
_entity_poly.pdbx_strand_id
1 'polypeptide(L)'
;MGAQLSTLGHMVLFPVWFLYSLLMKLFQRSTPAITLESPDIKYPLRLIDREIISHDTRRFRFALPSPQHILGLPVGQHIYLSARIDGNLVVRPYTPISSDDDKGFVDLVIKTEKDILLRPELEELRNKHSARFKLWYTLDRAPEAWDYGQGFVNEEMIRDHLPPPEEEPLVLMCGPPPMIQYACLPNLDHVGHPTERCFVF
;
A
#
# COMPACT_ATOMS: atom_id res chain seq x y z
N MET A 1 -52.59 -29.71 -26.75
CA MET A 1 -51.78 -28.56 -27.26
C MET A 1 -50.65 -28.08 -26.33
N GLY A 2 -50.46 -28.63 -25.12
CA GLY A 2 -49.42 -28.13 -24.18
C GLY A 2 -48.02 -28.75 -24.31
N ALA A 3 -47.86 -29.93 -24.93
CA ALA A 3 -46.58 -30.66 -24.95
C ALA A 3 -45.61 -30.22 -26.07
N GLN A 4 -46.10 -29.55 -27.12
CA GLN A 4 -45.27 -29.05 -28.23
C GLN A 4 -44.62 -27.69 -27.92
N LEU A 5 -45.23 -26.87 -27.05
CA LEU A 5 -44.68 -25.57 -26.67
C LEU A 5 -43.49 -25.68 -25.71
N SER A 6 -43.48 -26.70 -24.84
CA SER A 6 -42.34 -26.94 -23.94
C SER A 6 -41.10 -27.43 -24.71
N THR A 7 -41.27 -28.36 -25.65
CA THR A 7 -40.17 -28.92 -26.46
C THR A 7 -39.51 -27.88 -27.38
N LEU A 8 -40.29 -26.95 -27.95
CA LEU A 8 -39.76 -25.81 -28.71
C LEU A 8 -38.97 -24.82 -27.84
N GLY A 9 -39.42 -24.58 -26.60
CA GLY A 9 -38.68 -23.76 -25.63
C GLY A 9 -37.30 -24.34 -25.30
N HIS A 10 -37.20 -25.66 -25.12
CA HIS A 10 -35.93 -26.34 -24.88
C HIS A 10 -34.98 -26.30 -26.10
N MET A 11 -35.51 -26.39 -27.34
CA MET A 11 -34.69 -26.37 -28.56
C MET A 11 -34.02 -25.01 -28.83
N VAL A 12 -34.61 -23.90 -28.40
CA VAL A 12 -34.08 -22.55 -28.66
C VAL A 12 -33.26 -22.02 -27.48
N LEU A 13 -33.71 -22.27 -26.25
CA LEU A 13 -33.04 -21.74 -25.05
C LEU A 13 -31.70 -22.42 -24.79
N PHE A 14 -31.55 -23.70 -25.12
CA PHE A 14 -30.32 -24.45 -24.87
C PHE A 14 -29.13 -24.00 -25.73
N PRO A 15 -29.23 -23.84 -27.07
CA PRO A 15 -28.13 -23.33 -27.88
C PRO A 15 -27.80 -21.87 -27.59
N VAL A 16 -28.79 -21.02 -27.27
CA VAL A 16 -28.54 -19.62 -26.86
C VAL A 16 -27.81 -19.58 -25.51
N TRP A 17 -28.24 -20.38 -24.53
CA TRP A 17 -27.55 -20.50 -23.23
C TRP A 17 -26.15 -21.11 -23.38
N PHE A 18 -25.97 -22.10 -24.25
CA PHE A 18 -24.68 -22.71 -24.54
C PHE A 18 -23.73 -21.72 -25.22
N LEU A 19 -24.18 -20.98 -26.22
CA LEU A 19 -23.41 -19.90 -26.87
C LEU A 19 -23.09 -18.79 -25.88
N TYR A 20 -24.05 -18.36 -25.05
CA TYR A 20 -23.81 -17.38 -23.98
C TYR A 20 -22.80 -17.90 -22.95
N SER A 21 -22.90 -19.16 -22.51
CA SER A 21 -21.95 -19.80 -21.58
C SER A 21 -20.56 -19.94 -22.19
N LEU A 22 -20.47 -20.30 -23.47
CA LEU A 22 -19.21 -20.39 -24.21
C LEU A 22 -18.57 -19.01 -24.36
N LEU A 23 -19.37 -17.99 -24.67
CA LEU A 23 -18.93 -16.60 -24.77
C LEU A 23 -18.49 -16.08 -23.39
N MET A 24 -19.26 -16.34 -22.33
CA MET A 24 -18.92 -15.96 -20.95
C MET A 24 -17.68 -16.69 -20.44
N LYS A 25 -17.41 -17.93 -20.86
CA LYS A 25 -16.16 -18.65 -20.60
C LYS A 25 -14.98 -18.04 -21.36
N LEU A 26 -15.18 -17.55 -22.58
CA LEU A 26 -14.16 -16.80 -23.33
C LEU A 26 -13.84 -15.44 -22.67
N PHE A 27 -14.80 -14.87 -21.92
CA PHE A 27 -14.64 -13.64 -21.15
C PHE A 27 -14.31 -13.86 -19.66
N GLN A 28 -14.19 -15.10 -19.19
CA GLN A 28 -13.74 -15.39 -17.82
C GLN A 28 -12.26 -15.02 -17.69
N ARG A 29 -11.99 -13.83 -17.15
CA ARG A 29 -10.66 -13.47 -16.68
C ARG A 29 -10.27 -14.43 -15.56
N SER A 30 -9.22 -15.23 -15.77
CA SER A 30 -8.62 -16.00 -14.68
C SER A 30 -8.09 -15.02 -13.63
N THR A 31 -8.48 -15.22 -12.37
CA THR A 31 -7.87 -14.51 -11.25
C THR A 31 -6.35 -14.77 -11.28
N PRO A 32 -5.51 -13.73 -11.11
CA PRO A 32 -4.07 -13.93 -10.99
C PRO A 32 -3.74 -14.90 -9.86
N ALA A 33 -2.68 -15.68 -10.01
CA ALA A 33 -2.18 -16.52 -8.95
C ALA A 33 -1.57 -15.66 -7.83
N ILE A 34 -1.81 -16.04 -6.57
CA ILE A 34 -1.37 -15.30 -5.39
C ILE A 34 -0.06 -15.90 -4.88
N THR A 35 0.91 -15.05 -4.54
CA THR A 35 2.20 -15.50 -4.00
C THR A 35 2.10 -15.83 -2.52
N LEU A 36 1.48 -14.96 -1.71
CA LEU A 36 1.35 -15.12 -0.26
C LEU A 36 0.09 -15.94 0.08
N GLU A 37 0.12 -17.24 -0.19
CA GLU A 37 -1.02 -18.13 0.07
C GLU A 37 -1.26 -18.37 1.57
N SER A 38 -0.20 -18.32 2.39
CA SER A 38 -0.28 -18.49 3.84
C SER A 38 0.71 -17.57 4.56
N PRO A 39 0.30 -16.91 5.66
CA PRO A 39 1.19 -16.03 6.43
C PRO A 39 2.30 -16.79 7.17
N ASP A 40 2.16 -18.10 7.36
CA ASP A 40 3.12 -18.94 8.08
C ASP A 40 4.24 -19.49 7.18
N ILE A 41 4.12 -19.31 5.87
CA ILE A 41 5.06 -19.84 4.87
C ILE A 41 6.03 -18.75 4.43
N LYS A 42 7.32 -19.11 4.33
CA LYS A 42 8.36 -18.23 3.79
C LYS A 42 8.54 -18.45 2.29
N TYR A 43 8.35 -17.39 1.52
CA TYR A 43 8.50 -17.42 0.07
C TYR A 43 9.83 -16.77 -0.34
N PRO A 44 10.82 -17.53 -0.83
CA PRO A 44 12.07 -16.96 -1.29
C PRO A 44 11.85 -16.28 -2.65
N LEU A 45 11.90 -14.94 -2.66
CA LEU A 45 11.79 -14.15 -3.89
C LEU A 45 13.17 -13.68 -4.36
N ARG A 46 13.38 -13.74 -5.67
CA ARG A 46 14.67 -13.37 -6.29
C ARG A 46 14.70 -11.88 -6.55
N LEU A 47 15.74 -11.20 -6.08
CA LEU A 47 16.01 -9.81 -6.46
C LEU A 47 16.32 -9.74 -7.96
N ILE A 48 15.59 -8.89 -8.69
CA ILE A 48 15.75 -8.73 -10.14
C ILE A 48 16.16 -7.33 -10.56
N ASP A 49 15.92 -6.32 -9.73
CA ASP A 49 16.35 -4.94 -9.99
C ASP A 49 16.63 -4.21 -8.67
N ARG A 50 17.54 -3.24 -8.74
CA ARG A 50 17.89 -2.35 -7.63
C ARG A 50 18.16 -0.96 -8.18
N GLU A 51 17.26 -0.04 -7.88
CA GLU A 51 17.35 1.36 -8.26
C GLU A 51 17.79 2.22 -7.07
N ILE A 52 18.66 3.20 -7.35
CA ILE A 52 19.09 4.20 -6.38
C ILE A 52 18.10 5.37 -6.43
N ILE A 53 17.35 5.59 -5.35
CA ILE A 53 16.43 6.73 -5.22
C ILE A 53 17.16 7.95 -4.66
N SER A 54 17.98 7.74 -3.62
CA SER A 54 18.81 8.76 -2.99
C SER A 54 20.14 8.15 -2.55
N HIS A 55 20.99 8.95 -1.91
CA HIS A 55 22.27 8.50 -1.37
C HIS A 55 22.12 7.33 -0.39
N ASP A 56 21.00 7.25 0.33
CA ASP A 56 20.71 6.26 1.36
C ASP A 56 19.47 5.38 1.04
N THR A 57 18.67 5.72 0.04
CA THR A 57 17.42 5.02 -0.26
C THR A 57 17.50 4.27 -1.58
N ARG A 58 16.98 3.03 -1.59
CA ARG A 58 16.93 2.20 -2.79
C ARG A 58 15.57 1.53 -2.93
N ARG A 59 15.14 1.37 -4.18
CA ARG A 59 14.02 0.50 -4.56
C ARG A 59 14.57 -0.86 -4.94
N PHE A 60 14.10 -1.90 -4.28
CA PHE A 60 14.44 -3.29 -4.57
C PHE A 60 13.23 -3.97 -5.18
N ARG A 61 13.40 -4.49 -6.40
CA ARG A 61 12.35 -5.25 -7.10
C ARG A 61 12.65 -6.73 -7.00
N PHE A 62 11.70 -7.49 -6.48
CA PHE A 62 11.79 -8.95 -6.43
C PHE A 62 10.80 -9.58 -7.41
N ALA A 63 11.23 -10.61 -8.14
CA ALA A 63 10.35 -11.38 -8.99
C ALA A 63 9.42 -12.26 -8.15
N LEU A 64 8.14 -12.24 -8.52
CA LEU A 64 7.16 -13.23 -8.06
C LEU A 64 7.34 -14.57 -8.80
N PRO A 65 6.69 -15.66 -8.37
CA PRO A 65 6.88 -16.99 -8.96
C PRO A 65 6.62 -17.07 -10.48
N SER A 66 5.76 -16.21 -11.02
CA SER A 66 5.60 -16.04 -12.47
C SER A 66 5.24 -14.60 -12.83
N PRO A 67 5.41 -14.18 -14.10
CA PRO A 67 5.02 -12.85 -14.57
C PRO A 67 3.52 -12.53 -14.45
N GLN A 68 2.68 -13.53 -14.17
CA GLN A 68 1.24 -13.39 -14.00
C GLN A 68 0.80 -13.42 -12.53
N HIS A 69 1.71 -13.72 -11.60
CA HIS A 69 1.41 -13.68 -10.17
C HIS A 69 1.20 -12.25 -9.69
N ILE A 70 0.40 -12.12 -8.63
CA ILE A 70 0.33 -10.95 -7.76
C ILE A 70 0.89 -11.33 -6.39
N LEU A 71 1.16 -10.34 -5.54
CA LEU A 71 1.68 -10.63 -4.21
C LEU A 71 0.60 -11.26 -3.33
N GLY A 72 -0.63 -10.74 -3.38
CA GLY A 72 -1.74 -11.10 -2.51
C GLY A 72 -1.66 -10.39 -1.16
N LEU A 73 -1.40 -9.08 -1.17
CA LEU A 73 -1.25 -8.28 0.05
C LEU A 73 -2.35 -7.20 0.12
N PRO A 74 -3.35 -7.37 0.99
CA PRO A 74 -4.36 -6.34 1.23
C PRO A 74 -3.73 -4.99 1.61
N VAL A 75 -4.31 -3.90 1.10
CA VAL A 75 -3.88 -2.53 1.41
C VAL A 75 -3.90 -2.30 2.93
N GLY A 76 -2.79 -1.77 3.45
CA GLY A 76 -2.58 -1.52 4.88
C GLY A 76 -1.83 -2.64 5.62
N GLN A 77 -1.54 -3.77 4.96
CA GLN A 77 -0.68 -4.83 5.51
C GLN A 77 0.79 -4.66 5.07
N HIS A 78 1.68 -5.39 5.75
CA HIS A 78 3.11 -5.44 5.46
C HIS A 78 3.60 -6.88 5.40
N ILE A 79 4.78 -7.10 4.82
CA ILE A 79 5.46 -8.40 4.79
C ILE A 79 6.67 -8.39 5.72
N TYR A 80 7.16 -9.58 6.09
CA TYR A 80 8.42 -9.73 6.81
C TYR A 80 9.52 -10.24 5.89
N LEU A 81 10.64 -9.54 5.81
CA LEU A 81 11.88 -10.10 5.28
C LEU A 81 12.65 -10.78 6.41
N SER A 82 13.05 -12.02 6.18
CA SER A 82 13.91 -12.78 7.11
C SER A 82 15.19 -13.21 6.42
N ALA A 83 16.34 -12.89 7.02
CA ALA A 83 17.65 -13.31 6.54
C ALA A 83 18.57 -13.67 7.71
N ARG A 84 19.57 -14.52 7.46
CA ARG A 84 20.68 -14.72 8.41
C ARG A 84 21.78 -13.72 8.08
N ILE A 85 22.07 -12.80 8.99
CA ILE A 85 23.11 -11.78 8.86
C ILE A 85 24.06 -11.99 10.04
N ASP A 86 25.34 -12.20 9.76
CA ASP A 86 26.37 -12.49 10.76
C ASP A 86 26.00 -13.62 11.74
N GLY A 87 25.40 -14.68 11.21
CA GLY A 87 24.95 -15.84 11.99
C GLY A 87 23.62 -15.65 12.74
N ASN A 88 23.10 -14.42 12.82
CA ASN A 88 21.86 -14.12 13.52
C ASN A 88 20.66 -14.06 12.57
N LEU A 89 19.52 -14.60 12.99
CA LEU A 89 18.27 -14.44 12.25
C LEU A 89 17.74 -13.02 12.48
N VAL A 90 17.72 -12.23 11.41
CA VAL A 90 17.15 -10.88 11.39
C VAL A 90 15.82 -10.94 10.64
N VAL A 91 14.77 -10.44 11.28
CA VAL A 91 13.42 -10.35 10.71
C VAL A 91 12.95 -8.90 10.80
N ARG A 92 12.52 -8.31 9.68
CA ARG A 92 12.08 -6.90 9.63
C ARG A 92 10.83 -6.74 8.77
N PRO A 93 9.85 -5.94 9.22
CA PRO A 93 8.67 -5.64 8.43
C PRO A 93 9.00 -4.62 7.33
N TYR A 94 8.36 -4.77 6.17
CA TYR A 94 8.39 -3.83 5.07
C TYR A 94 7.02 -3.77 4.40
N THR A 95 6.52 -2.57 4.15
CA THR A 95 5.28 -2.33 3.39
C THR A 95 5.65 -2.12 1.93
N PRO A 96 5.22 -3.00 1.01
CA PRO A 96 5.46 -2.79 -0.41
C PRO A 96 4.86 -1.50 -0.94
N ILE A 97 5.51 -0.92 -1.96
CA ILE A 97 4.99 0.25 -2.69
C ILE A 97 4.24 -0.14 -3.97
N SER A 98 4.41 -1.39 -4.42
CA SER A 98 3.61 -2.03 -5.48
C SER A 98 2.30 -2.57 -4.90
N SER A 99 1.26 -2.70 -5.73
CA SER A 99 -0.04 -3.29 -5.35
C SER A 99 -0.29 -4.62 -6.05
N ASP A 100 -1.44 -5.25 -5.78
CA ASP A 100 -1.90 -6.43 -6.52
C ASP A 100 -2.36 -6.12 -7.96
N ASP A 101 -2.31 -4.85 -8.38
CA ASP A 101 -2.44 -4.47 -9.79
C ASP A 101 -1.13 -4.73 -10.56
N ASP A 102 0.01 -4.73 -9.86
CA ASP A 102 1.32 -5.03 -10.41
C ASP A 102 1.53 -6.54 -10.50
N LYS A 103 1.82 -7.02 -11.72
CA LYS A 103 2.04 -8.46 -11.97
C LYS A 103 3.51 -8.80 -12.09
N GLY A 104 3.89 -9.91 -11.47
CA GLY A 104 5.18 -10.54 -11.64
C GLY A 104 6.31 -9.98 -10.79
N PHE A 105 6.07 -8.92 -10.02
CA PHE A 105 7.07 -8.35 -9.12
C PHE A 105 6.46 -7.73 -7.86
N VAL A 106 7.32 -7.48 -6.88
CA VAL A 106 7.04 -6.63 -5.71
C VAL A 106 8.18 -5.64 -5.54
N ASP A 107 7.84 -4.38 -5.27
CA ASP A 107 8.79 -3.30 -5.02
C ASP A 107 8.82 -2.91 -3.54
N LEU A 108 10.02 -2.92 -2.96
CA LEU A 108 10.30 -2.44 -1.60
C LEU A 108 11.21 -1.23 -1.66
N VAL A 109 10.82 -0.14 -0.97
CA VAL A 109 11.69 1.02 -0.80
C VAL A 109 12.31 0.96 0.59
N ILE A 110 13.63 0.84 0.63
CA ILE A 110 14.38 0.63 1.87
C ILE A 110 15.41 1.74 2.01
N LYS A 111 15.39 2.35 3.20
CA LYS A 111 16.24 3.47 3.58
C LYS A 111 17.41 2.99 4.46
N THR A 112 18.60 3.54 4.24
CA THR A 112 19.77 3.36 5.10
C THR A 112 20.37 4.72 5.49
N GLU A 113 19.64 5.49 6.30
CA GLU A 113 20.14 6.57 7.17
C GLU A 113 19.89 8.10 6.90
N LYS A 114 19.13 8.62 5.90
CA LYS A 114 18.36 9.93 5.90
C LYS A 114 17.96 10.48 4.50
N ASP A 115 16.68 10.88 4.34
CA ASP A 115 16.07 11.86 3.38
C ASP A 115 14.53 11.69 3.34
N ILE A 116 13.80 12.62 2.68
CA ILE A 116 12.34 12.49 2.40
C ILE A 116 12.16 11.41 1.33
N LEU A 117 11.62 10.26 1.75
CA LEU A 117 11.35 9.14 0.86
C LEU A 117 10.24 9.47 -0.13
N LEU A 118 10.42 9.06 -1.38
CA LEU A 118 9.39 9.14 -2.44
C LEU A 118 8.82 10.53 -2.67
N ARG A 119 9.64 11.57 -2.47
CA ARG A 119 9.21 12.96 -2.66
C ARG A 119 8.65 13.19 -4.08
N PRO A 120 9.31 12.79 -5.18
CA PRO A 120 8.76 12.99 -6.53
C PRO A 120 7.36 12.39 -6.71
N GLU A 121 7.14 11.18 -6.21
CA GLU A 121 5.88 10.45 -6.30
C GLU A 121 4.77 11.11 -5.47
N LEU A 122 5.10 11.56 -4.25
CA LEU A 122 4.16 12.31 -3.39
C LEU A 122 3.76 13.65 -4.03
N GLU A 123 4.72 14.38 -4.57
CA GLU A 123 4.49 15.65 -5.28
C GLU A 123 3.64 15.43 -6.54
N GLU A 124 3.87 14.35 -7.29
CA GLU A 124 3.06 13.95 -8.44
C GLU A 124 1.60 13.64 -8.03
N LEU A 125 1.40 12.89 -6.96
CA LEU A 125 0.07 12.61 -6.41
C LEU A 125 -0.65 13.90 -6.02
N ARG A 126 0.06 14.84 -5.38
CA ARG A 126 -0.51 16.16 -5.03
C ARG A 126 -0.92 16.93 -6.28
N ASN A 127 -0.08 16.95 -7.30
CA ASN A 127 -0.34 17.67 -8.54
C ASN A 127 -1.53 17.08 -9.31
N LYS A 128 -1.69 15.75 -9.31
CA LYS A 128 -2.80 15.07 -10.01
C LYS A 128 -4.10 15.04 -9.19
N HIS A 129 -4.02 15.02 -7.87
CA HIS A 129 -5.15 14.71 -6.99
C HIS A 129 -5.32 15.68 -5.80
N SER A 130 -4.91 16.94 -5.96
CA SER A 130 -4.94 17.99 -4.91
C SER A 130 -6.28 18.17 -4.19
N ALA A 131 -7.41 17.82 -4.82
CA ALA A 131 -8.74 17.84 -4.20
C ALA A 131 -8.91 16.78 -3.10
N ARG A 132 -8.24 15.62 -3.22
CA ARG A 132 -8.38 14.47 -2.30
C ARG A 132 -7.07 14.10 -1.58
N PHE A 133 -5.96 14.73 -1.94
CA PHE A 133 -4.65 14.49 -1.35
C PHE A 133 -4.00 15.81 -0.95
N LYS A 134 -3.77 15.96 0.36
CA LYS A 134 -3.07 17.09 0.97
C LYS A 134 -1.72 16.61 1.47
N LEU A 135 -0.69 17.44 1.30
CA LEU A 135 0.69 17.05 1.54
C LEU A 135 1.44 18.18 2.22
N TRP A 136 2.03 17.86 3.36
CA TRP A 136 2.87 18.76 4.14
C TRP A 136 4.10 18.01 4.65
N TYR A 137 5.22 18.73 4.79
CA TYR A 137 6.48 18.16 5.26
C TYR A 137 6.95 18.87 6.52
N THR A 138 7.71 18.17 7.35
CA THR A 138 8.56 18.79 8.35
C THR A 138 9.92 18.11 8.37
N LEU A 139 10.97 18.89 8.64
CA LEU A 139 12.34 18.41 8.75
C LEU A 139 12.95 18.87 10.08
N ASP A 140 13.63 17.97 10.79
CA ASP A 140 14.38 18.32 12.02
C ASP A 140 15.35 19.50 11.78
N ARG A 141 16.00 19.49 10.61
CA ARG A 141 16.90 20.56 10.15
C ARG A 141 16.58 20.87 8.70
N ALA A 142 15.88 21.99 8.48
CA ALA A 142 15.50 22.45 7.16
C ALA A 142 16.66 23.24 6.49
N PRO A 143 16.77 23.19 5.15
CA PRO A 143 17.64 24.10 4.40
C PRO A 143 17.09 25.54 4.42
N GLU A 144 17.92 26.53 4.05
CA GLU A 144 17.50 27.96 4.04
C GLU A 144 16.28 28.23 3.15
N ALA A 145 16.18 27.55 2.01
CA ALA A 145 15.02 27.62 1.11
C ALA A 145 14.06 26.46 1.41
N TRP A 146 13.21 26.63 2.43
CA TRP A 146 12.24 25.61 2.85
C TRP A 146 10.87 26.23 3.13
N ASP A 147 9.88 25.80 2.34
CA ASP A 147 8.52 26.36 2.38
C ASP A 147 7.57 25.61 3.34
N TYR A 148 8.07 24.61 4.09
CA TYR A 148 7.26 23.77 4.97
C TYR A 148 7.71 23.87 6.44
N GLY A 149 7.17 22.99 7.30
CA GLY A 149 7.49 22.98 8.73
C GLY A 149 8.96 22.61 9.03
N GLN A 150 9.46 23.07 10.18
CA GLN A 150 10.75 22.66 10.72
C GLN A 150 10.59 22.16 12.15
N GLY A 151 11.30 21.08 12.50
CA GLY A 151 11.25 20.41 13.80
C GLY A 151 10.36 19.16 13.81
N PHE A 152 10.14 18.63 15.01
CA PHE A 152 9.24 17.49 15.21
C PHE A 152 7.77 17.90 15.02
N VAL A 153 6.92 16.91 14.76
CA VAL A 153 5.46 17.09 14.71
C VAL A 153 4.98 17.75 15.99
N ASN A 154 4.18 18.82 15.86
CA ASN A 154 3.68 19.61 16.98
C ASN A 154 2.17 19.89 16.80
N GLU A 155 1.57 20.53 17.80
CA GLU A 155 0.14 20.85 17.83
C GLU A 155 -0.30 21.74 16.65
N GLU A 156 0.48 22.77 16.31
CA GLU A 156 0.20 23.69 15.21
C GLU A 156 0.15 22.95 13.87
N MET A 157 1.15 22.12 13.59
CA MET A 157 1.20 21.32 12.37
C MET A 157 0.02 20.35 12.25
N ILE A 158 -0.40 19.74 13.36
CA ILE A 158 -1.56 18.84 13.37
C ILE A 158 -2.84 19.64 13.06
N ARG A 159 -3.03 20.77 13.74
CA ARG A 159 -4.21 21.64 13.57
C ARG A 159 -4.33 22.18 12.15
N ASP A 160 -3.22 22.55 11.52
CA ASP A 160 -3.20 23.21 10.22
C ASP A 160 -3.18 22.23 9.03
N HIS A 161 -2.76 20.98 9.25
CA HIS A 161 -2.49 20.05 8.15
C HIS A 161 -3.20 18.70 8.25
N LEU A 162 -3.88 18.38 9.36
CA LEU A 162 -4.81 17.26 9.43
C LEU A 162 -6.27 17.76 9.39
N PRO A 163 -7.23 16.92 8.97
CA PRO A 163 -8.65 17.25 9.11
C PRO A 163 -9.00 17.51 10.59
N PRO A 164 -9.92 18.44 10.87
CA PRO A 164 -10.29 18.77 12.24
C PRO A 164 -11.02 17.61 12.92
N PRO A 165 -10.94 17.46 14.26
CA PRO A 165 -11.53 16.33 14.99
C PRO A 165 -13.06 16.24 14.84
N GLU A 166 -13.74 17.36 14.56
CA GLU A 166 -15.18 17.42 14.32
C GLU A 166 -15.61 16.70 13.03
N GLU A 167 -14.70 16.50 12.08
CA GLU A 167 -14.94 15.68 10.88
C GLU A 167 -14.75 14.18 11.15
N GLU A 168 -14.39 13.82 12.39
CA GLU A 168 -14.10 12.46 12.82
C GLU A 168 -13.12 11.70 11.90
N PRO A 169 -11.95 12.25 11.56
CA PRO A 169 -10.99 11.55 10.72
C PRO A 169 -10.47 10.29 11.42
N LEU A 170 -10.08 9.29 10.62
CA LEU A 170 -9.17 8.24 11.07
C LEU A 170 -7.74 8.77 10.94
N VAL A 171 -7.00 8.84 12.03
CA VAL A 171 -5.61 9.29 12.05
C VAL A 171 -4.69 8.07 12.03
N LEU A 172 -3.89 7.98 10.99
CA LEU A 172 -2.96 6.87 10.77
C LEU A 172 -1.52 7.33 10.99
N MET A 173 -0.76 6.58 11.78
CA MET A 173 0.61 6.94 12.14
C MET A 173 1.57 5.77 11.91
N CYS A 174 2.75 6.08 11.40
CA CYS A 174 3.86 5.15 11.27
C CYS A 174 5.17 5.93 11.42
N GLY A 175 6.03 5.50 12.34
CA GLY A 175 7.29 6.19 12.61
C GLY A 175 8.03 5.61 13.80
N PRO A 176 9.24 6.12 14.11
CA PRO A 176 10.00 5.67 15.28
C PRO A 176 9.19 5.82 16.57
N PRO A 177 9.31 4.90 17.55
CA PRO A 177 8.53 4.97 18.79
C PRO A 177 8.60 6.33 19.50
N PRO A 178 9.75 7.03 19.58
CA PRO A 178 9.80 8.37 20.17
C PRO A 178 8.96 9.42 19.44
N MET A 179 8.88 9.34 18.10
CA MET A 179 8.02 10.24 17.33
C MET A 179 6.55 10.03 17.73
N ILE A 180 6.10 8.77 17.77
CA ILE A 180 4.73 8.44 18.12
C ILE A 180 4.40 8.88 19.55
N GLN A 181 5.26 8.53 20.50
CA GLN A 181 5.01 8.70 21.93
C GLN A 181 5.12 10.16 22.40
N TYR A 182 6.02 10.96 21.82
CA TYR A 182 6.32 12.30 22.32
C TYR A 182 5.87 13.42 21.38
N ALA A 183 5.75 13.16 20.07
CA ALA A 183 5.41 14.19 19.09
C ALA A 183 3.99 14.00 18.53
N CYS A 184 3.55 12.78 18.27
CA CYS A 184 2.23 12.57 17.67
C CYS A 184 1.12 12.48 18.73
N LEU A 185 1.13 11.46 19.58
CA LEU A 185 0.01 11.15 20.48
C LEU A 185 -0.35 12.32 21.43
N PRO A 186 0.60 12.98 22.12
CA PRO A 186 0.25 14.09 23.01
C PRO A 186 -0.36 15.28 22.27
N ASN A 187 0.17 15.62 21.09
CA ASN A 187 -0.34 16.76 20.33
C ASN A 187 -1.69 16.44 19.66
N LEU A 188 -1.94 15.20 19.25
CA LEU A 188 -3.26 14.76 18.78
C LEU A 188 -4.31 14.87 19.89
N ASP A 189 -3.97 14.45 21.12
CA ASP A 189 -4.83 14.59 22.30
C ASP A 189 -5.13 16.08 22.61
N HIS A 190 -4.12 16.94 22.57
CA HIS A 190 -4.29 18.39 22.76
C HIS A 190 -5.19 19.04 21.70
N VAL A 191 -5.10 18.63 20.44
CA VAL A 191 -5.99 19.11 19.37
C VAL A 191 -7.41 18.56 19.52
N GLY A 192 -7.57 17.43 20.24
CA GLY A 192 -8.87 16.81 20.53
C GLY A 192 -9.19 15.60 19.67
N HIS A 193 -8.19 15.00 19.01
CA HIS A 193 -8.40 13.74 18.29
C HIS A 193 -8.53 12.57 19.28
N PRO A 194 -9.64 11.81 19.24
CA PRO A 194 -9.83 10.68 20.13
C PRO A 194 -8.81 9.55 19.88
N THR A 195 -8.34 8.92 20.96
CA THR A 195 -7.34 7.83 20.88
C THR A 195 -7.86 6.63 20.07
N GLU A 196 -9.15 6.32 20.16
CA GLU A 196 -9.80 5.24 19.41
C GLU A 196 -9.81 5.46 17.89
N ARG A 197 -9.58 6.70 17.43
CA ARG A 197 -9.42 7.03 16.00
C ARG A 197 -7.96 7.23 15.60
N CYS A 198 -7.03 6.99 16.50
CA CYS A 198 -5.60 7.04 16.24
C CYS A 198 -5.04 5.63 16.14
N PHE A 199 -4.58 5.23 14.95
CA PHE A 199 -4.01 3.91 14.70
C PHE A 199 -2.52 4.02 14.40
N VAL A 200 -1.72 3.18 15.07
CA VAL A 200 -0.27 3.08 14.86
C VAL A 200 0.02 1.75 14.15
N PHE A 201 0.71 1.83 13.02
CA PHE A 201 1.20 0.67 12.26
C PHE A 201 2.42 0.00 12.89
#